data_AF-K5WGV5-F1
#
_entry.id   AF-K5WGV5-F1
#
_cell.length_a   1.000
_cell.length_b   1.000
_cell.length_c   1.000
_cell.angle_alpha   90.00
_cell.angle_beta   90.00
_cell.angle_gamma   90.00
#
_symmetry.space_group_name_H-M   'P 1'
#
loop_
_entity.id
_entity.type
_entity.pdbx_description
1 polymer ?
#
loop_
_entity_poly.entity_id
_entity_poly.type
_entity_poly.pdbx_seq_one_letter_code
_entity_poly.pdbx_strand_id
1 'polypeptide(L)'
;MTISTRSRGRSDTGNTPNKRQKVEEHVQEAPPPEEAQPVVGERHASLWFDEGNVVLAAQGKSFKLHSGVLAHHSKVFRDLLSAPALASLQERLDGCPVLRTDDNGDVLAQLLQIVYDGAKRCAVLLLLWL
;
A
#
# COMPACT_ATOMS: atom_id res chain seq x y z
N MET A 1 51.96 25.72 69.49
CA MET A 1 50.81 24.85 69.79
C MET A 1 50.44 24.12 68.50
N THR A 2 51.15 23.04 68.17
CA THR A 2 50.88 21.61 68.47
C THR A 2 50.03 20.88 67.41
N ILE A 3 50.77 20.25 66.49
CA ILE A 3 50.71 18.87 65.95
C ILE A 3 49.46 18.30 65.25
N SER A 4 49.68 17.91 63.98
CA SER A 4 49.50 16.57 63.37
C SER A 4 48.10 15.94 63.27
N THR A 5 47.68 15.56 62.06
CA THR A 5 47.89 14.18 61.57
C THR A 5 47.54 14.02 60.08
N ARG A 6 48.31 13.14 59.46
CA ARG A 6 48.28 12.64 58.07
C ARG A 6 47.30 11.49 57.96
N SER A 7 46.59 11.36 56.83
CA SER A 7 46.26 10.04 56.28
C SER A 7 45.79 10.12 54.82
N ARG A 8 46.51 9.38 53.97
CA ARG A 8 46.19 9.07 52.57
C ARG A 8 45.05 8.04 52.53
N GLY A 9 44.19 8.12 51.52
CA GLY A 9 43.27 7.05 51.15
C GLY A 9 42.97 7.10 49.66
N ARG A 10 43.46 6.10 48.92
CA ARG A 10 43.18 5.78 47.52
C ARG A 10 42.26 4.56 47.50
N SER A 11 41.61 4.31 46.35
CA SER A 11 40.96 3.06 45.92
C SER A 11 39.51 2.91 46.36
N ASP A 12 38.58 2.30 45.63
CA ASP A 12 38.50 1.74 44.27
C ASP A 12 37.05 1.22 44.10
N THR A 13 36.62 1.04 42.84
CA THR A 13 35.52 0.21 42.32
C THR A 13 34.12 0.25 42.95
N GLY A 14 33.14 0.61 42.10
CA GLY A 14 31.73 0.33 42.33
C GLY A 14 31.37 -1.12 42.01
N ASN A 15 30.33 -1.62 42.68
CA ASN A 15 29.26 -2.45 42.11
C ASN A 15 28.14 -2.64 43.16
N THR A 16 26.89 -2.64 42.71
CA THR A 16 25.63 -2.83 43.44
C THR A 16 25.37 -4.29 43.83
N PRO A 17 24.44 -4.54 44.78
CA PRO A 17 23.66 -5.77 44.71
C PRO A 17 22.13 -5.58 44.79
N ASN A 18 21.48 -6.45 44.04
CA ASN A 18 20.07 -6.60 43.68
C ASN A 18 19.08 -6.86 44.83
N LYS A 19 17.80 -6.46 44.62
CA LYS A 19 16.63 -7.26 45.02
C LYS A 19 15.35 -6.86 44.25
N ARG A 20 15.01 -7.62 43.20
CA ARG A 20 13.63 -8.01 42.83
C ARG A 20 13.73 -9.13 41.78
N GLN A 21 13.27 -10.31 42.18
CA GLN A 21 13.22 -11.53 41.39
C GLN A 21 11.78 -11.70 40.88
N LYS A 22 11.58 -11.82 39.57
CA LYS A 22 10.47 -12.60 39.00
C LYS A 22 10.88 -13.16 37.63
N VAL A 23 11.33 -14.41 37.72
CA VAL A 23 11.20 -15.55 36.80
C VAL A 23 10.75 -15.24 35.36
N GLU A 24 11.62 -15.63 34.43
CA GLU A 24 11.41 -15.78 32.99
C GLU A 24 10.40 -16.89 32.70
N GLU A 25 9.46 -16.64 31.78
CA GLU A 25 9.19 -17.63 30.74
C GLU A 25 8.97 -16.91 29.41
N HIS A 26 9.81 -17.34 28.47
CA HIS A 26 10.05 -16.81 27.15
C HIS A 26 9.35 -17.71 26.16
N VAL A 27 8.36 -17.18 25.44
CA VAL A 27 8.19 -17.48 24.01
C VAL A 27 7.87 -16.16 23.34
N GLN A 28 8.94 -15.49 22.91
CA GLN A 28 8.84 -14.46 21.87
C GLN A 28 8.61 -15.19 20.56
N GLU A 29 7.35 -15.37 20.17
CA GLU A 29 7.07 -15.58 18.75
C GLU A 29 7.05 -14.20 18.12
N ALA A 30 8.21 -13.81 17.59
CA ALA A 30 8.35 -12.65 16.74
C ALA A 30 7.27 -12.73 15.66
N PRO A 31 6.55 -11.64 15.33
CA PRO A 31 5.74 -11.64 14.13
C PRO A 31 6.65 -12.08 12.97
N PRO A 32 6.23 -13.08 12.16
CA PRO A 32 7.03 -13.60 11.06
C PRO A 32 7.50 -12.47 10.16
N PRO A 33 8.69 -12.59 9.53
CA PRO A 33 9.27 -11.53 8.73
C PRO A 33 8.24 -10.98 7.74
N GLU A 34 8.02 -9.68 7.85
CA GLU A 34 7.11 -8.85 7.09
C GLU A 34 7.57 -8.76 5.62
N GLU A 35 7.54 -9.89 4.92
CA GLU A 35 7.85 -10.03 3.49
C GLU A 35 6.83 -10.98 2.84
N ALA A 36 5.61 -10.50 2.57
CA ALA A 36 4.71 -11.09 1.58
C ALA A 36 3.61 -10.11 1.13
N GLN A 37 4.01 -9.13 0.32
CA GLN A 37 3.24 -8.47 -0.75
C GLN A 37 1.95 -7.71 -0.38
N PRO A 38 1.76 -6.52 -0.97
CA PRO A 38 0.73 -5.61 -0.51
C PRO A 38 -0.62 -6.15 -0.99
N VAL A 39 -1.54 -6.44 -0.05
CA VAL A 39 -2.84 -7.04 -0.40
C VAL A 39 -3.56 -6.09 -1.35
N VAL A 40 -3.55 -6.41 -2.64
CA VAL A 40 -4.41 -5.76 -3.62
C VAL A 40 -5.82 -6.23 -3.25
N GLY A 41 -6.72 -5.28 -3.03
CA GLY A 41 -8.07 -5.56 -2.54
C GLY A 41 -8.89 -6.50 -3.43
N GLU A 42 -10.09 -6.88 -2.99
CA GLU A 42 -10.98 -7.78 -3.72
C GLU A 42 -11.26 -7.27 -5.14
N ARG A 43 -11.17 -8.17 -6.13
CA ARG A 43 -11.41 -7.85 -7.53
C ARG A 43 -12.88 -7.47 -7.73
N HIS A 44 -13.13 -6.29 -8.27
CA HIS A 44 -14.49 -5.83 -8.53
C HIS A 44 -15.14 -6.58 -9.68
N ALA A 45 -16.25 -7.29 -9.42
CA ALA A 45 -16.88 -8.22 -10.36
C ALA A 45 -17.17 -7.65 -11.77
N SER A 46 -17.63 -6.40 -11.88
CA SER A 46 -17.98 -5.78 -13.18
C SER A 46 -16.95 -4.80 -13.75
N LEU A 47 -15.89 -4.49 -13.00
CA LEU A 47 -14.87 -3.51 -13.38
C LEU A 47 -13.49 -4.18 -13.44
N TRP A 48 -13.51 -5.41 -13.93
CA TRP A 48 -12.36 -6.25 -14.15
C TRP A 48 -12.36 -6.70 -15.61
N PHE A 49 -11.64 -5.96 -16.45
CA PHE A 49 -11.57 -6.22 -17.88
C PHE A 49 -10.33 -7.06 -18.20
N ASP A 50 -10.51 -8.16 -18.94
CA ASP A 50 -9.40 -9.05 -19.33
C ASP A 50 -8.34 -8.31 -20.17
N GLU A 51 -8.80 -7.46 -21.09
CA GLU A 51 -7.97 -6.59 -21.94
C GLU A 51 -7.53 -5.29 -21.25
N GLY A 52 -7.85 -5.13 -19.96
CA GLY A 52 -7.41 -3.98 -19.17
C GLY A 52 -5.88 -3.95 -19.05
N ASN A 53 -5.29 -2.76 -19.16
CA ASN A 53 -3.84 -2.55 -19.17
C ASN A 53 -3.32 -1.82 -17.91
N VAL A 54 -4.20 -1.51 -16.96
CA VAL A 54 -3.83 -0.93 -15.67
C VAL A 54 -4.74 -1.46 -14.58
N VAL A 55 -4.20 -1.62 -13.37
CA VAL A 55 -4.95 -1.97 -12.18
C VAL A 55 -4.99 -0.77 -11.23
N LEU A 56 -6.19 -0.34 -10.84
CA LEU A 56 -6.39 0.61 -9.74
C LEU A 56 -6.72 -0.17 -8.49
N ALA A 57 -6.00 0.08 -7.39
CA ALA A 57 -6.27 -0.48 -6.08
C ALA A 57 -6.69 0.63 -5.12
N ALA A 58 -7.86 0.50 -4.52
CA ALA A 58 -8.45 1.50 -3.62
C ALA A 58 -9.12 0.78 -2.45
N GLN A 59 -8.91 1.24 -1.21
CA GLN A 59 -9.43 0.68 0.05
C GLN A 59 -10.20 -0.66 -0.08
N GLY A 60 -9.47 -1.79 -0.07
CA GLY A 60 -10.07 -3.13 -0.05
C GLY A 60 -10.65 -3.62 -1.39
N LYS A 61 -10.55 -2.84 -2.47
CA LYS A 61 -11.02 -3.20 -3.82
C LYS A 61 -9.95 -3.01 -4.88
N SER A 62 -10.07 -3.75 -5.97
CA SER A 62 -9.22 -3.61 -7.15
C SER A 62 -10.02 -3.65 -8.44
N PHE A 63 -9.55 -2.87 -9.41
CA PHE A 63 -10.21 -2.65 -10.70
C PHE A 63 -9.18 -2.82 -11.80
N LYS A 64 -9.43 -3.68 -12.78
CA LYS A 64 -8.58 -3.84 -13.96
C LYS A 64 -9.26 -3.15 -15.14
N LEU A 65 -8.62 -2.09 -15.66
CA LEU A 65 -9.25 -1.08 -16.50
C LEU A 65 -8.37 -0.73 -17.71
N HIS A 66 -8.95 0.02 -18.66
CA HIS A 66 -8.26 0.59 -19.81
C HIS A 66 -7.81 2.03 -19.50
N SER A 67 -6.51 2.28 -19.46
CA SER A 67 -5.93 3.59 -19.16
C SER A 67 -6.40 4.66 -20.15
N GLY A 68 -6.51 4.32 -21.44
CA GLY A 68 -6.96 5.23 -22.49
C GLY A 68 -8.40 5.73 -22.29
N VAL A 69 -9.31 4.86 -21.83
CA VAL A 69 -10.70 5.24 -21.54
C VAL A 69 -10.74 6.25 -20.39
N LEU A 70 -10.02 5.97 -19.30
CA LEU A 70 -9.95 6.86 -18.15
C LEU A 70 -9.31 8.22 -18.52
N ALA A 71 -8.22 8.20 -19.28
CA ALA A 71 -7.52 9.38 -19.76
C ALA A 71 -8.37 10.25 -20.70
N HIS A 72 -9.26 9.64 -21.47
CA HIS A 72 -10.19 10.34 -22.35
C HIS A 72 -11.24 11.14 -21.56
N HIS A 73 -11.76 10.56 -20.47
CA HIS A 73 -12.83 11.17 -19.67
C HIS A 73 -12.32 12.08 -18.53
N SER A 74 -11.03 12.05 -18.20
CA SER A 74 -10.47 12.88 -17.13
C SER A 74 -9.02 13.26 -17.40
N LYS A 75 -8.73 14.58 -17.33
CA LYS A 75 -7.35 15.09 -17.40
C LYS A 75 -6.50 14.55 -16.25
N VAL A 76 -7.08 14.41 -15.05
CA VAL A 76 -6.37 13.86 -13.89
C VAL A 76 -5.92 12.43 -14.15
N PHE A 77 -6.81 11.57 -14.67
CA PHE A 77 -6.43 10.21 -15.01
C PHE A 77 -5.45 10.15 -16.18
N ARG A 78 -5.52 11.08 -17.14
CA ARG A 78 -4.55 11.13 -18.24
C ARG A 78 -3.13 11.35 -17.73
N ASP A 79 -2.97 12.28 -16.79
CA ASP A 79 -1.64 12.61 -16.28
C ASP A 79 -1.14 11.49 -15.34
N LEU A 80 -2.03 10.97 -14.50
CA LEU A 80 -1.75 9.90 -13.54
C LEU A 80 -1.45 8.54 -14.20
N LEU A 81 -2.10 8.25 -15.32
CA LEU A 81 -1.98 6.99 -16.08
C LEU A 81 -1.16 7.17 -17.38
N SER A 82 -0.35 8.23 -17.44
CA SER A 82 0.55 8.44 -18.58
C SER A 82 1.57 7.30 -18.69
N ALA A 83 2.06 7.03 -19.91
CA ALA A 83 3.01 5.94 -20.12
C ALA A 83 4.27 6.03 -19.23
N PRO A 84 4.90 7.21 -19.04
CA PRO A 84 6.02 7.34 -18.10
C PRO A 84 5.60 7.07 -16.64
N ALA A 85 4.43 7.56 -16.22
CA ALA A 85 3.93 7.34 -14.86
C ALA A 85 3.70 5.85 -14.58
N LEU A 86 3.02 5.14 -15.49
CA LEU A 86 2.76 3.71 -15.35
C LEU A 86 4.04 2.86 -15.40
N ALA A 87 5.01 3.24 -16.22
CA ALA A 87 6.31 2.57 -16.28
C ALA A 87 7.10 2.69 -14.96
N SER A 88 6.92 3.80 -14.23
CA SER A 88 7.61 4.04 -12.96
C SER A 88 7.07 3.23 -11.79
N LEU A 89 5.81 2.77 -11.88
CA LEU A 89 5.19 1.92 -10.85
C LEU A 89 5.96 0.61 -10.75
N GLN A 90 6.22 0.12 -9.54
CA GLN A 90 6.93 -1.14 -9.32
C GLN A 90 5.98 -2.33 -9.21
N GLU A 91 4.81 -2.11 -8.61
CA GLU A 91 3.82 -3.16 -8.35
C GLU A 91 3.12 -3.59 -9.65
N ARG A 92 2.98 -4.91 -9.83
CA ARG A 92 2.31 -5.52 -10.99
C ARG A 92 1.29 -6.55 -10.53
N LEU A 93 0.11 -6.55 -11.15
CA LEU A 93 -0.92 -7.58 -10.96
C LEU A 93 -1.42 -8.02 -12.33
N ASP A 94 -1.42 -9.33 -12.59
CA ASP A 94 -1.73 -9.92 -13.90
C ASP A 94 -0.91 -9.27 -15.04
N GLY A 95 0.36 -8.94 -14.77
CA GLY A 95 1.26 -8.24 -15.70
C GLY A 95 0.98 -6.74 -15.90
N CYS A 96 -0.07 -6.20 -15.29
CA CYS A 96 -0.45 -4.80 -15.41
C CYS A 96 0.13 -3.94 -14.27
N PRO A 97 0.54 -2.68 -14.53
CA PRO A 97 0.92 -1.74 -13.47
C PRO A 97 -0.21 -1.52 -12.48
N VAL A 98 0.10 -1.59 -11.19
CA VAL A 98 -0.85 -1.31 -10.10
C VAL A 98 -0.61 0.10 -9.59
N LEU A 99 -1.66 0.91 -9.66
CA LEU A 99 -1.71 2.23 -9.06
C LEU A 99 -2.59 2.17 -7.81
N ARG A 100 -1.98 2.42 -6.65
CA ARG A 100 -2.68 2.52 -5.37
C ARG A 100 -3.23 3.93 -5.17
N THR A 101 -4.47 4.00 -4.69
CA THR A 101 -5.09 5.22 -4.21
C THR A 101 -5.69 5.01 -2.83
N ASP A 102 -5.69 6.06 -2.03
CA ASP A 102 -6.31 6.09 -0.71
C ASP A 102 -7.81 6.38 -0.77
N ASP A 103 -8.37 6.54 -1.99
CA ASP A 103 -9.79 6.75 -2.21
C ASP A 103 -10.63 5.59 -1.67
N ASN A 104 -11.88 5.90 -1.30
CA ASN A 104 -12.85 4.88 -0.94
C ASN A 104 -13.21 4.01 -2.17
N GLY A 105 -13.07 2.69 -2.04
CA GLY A 105 -13.30 1.75 -3.13
C GLY A 105 -14.72 1.77 -3.70
N ASP A 106 -15.75 1.97 -2.88
CA ASP A 106 -17.16 2.04 -3.34
C ASP A 106 -17.45 3.31 -4.12
N VAL A 107 -16.93 4.45 -3.67
CA VAL A 107 -17.08 5.73 -4.36
C VAL A 107 -16.34 5.69 -5.69
N LEU A 108 -15.12 5.15 -5.72
CA LEU A 108 -14.36 4.97 -6.94
C LEU A 108 -15.06 4.03 -7.91
N ALA A 109 -15.64 2.93 -7.42
CA ALA A 109 -16.42 2.01 -8.26
C ALA A 109 -17.60 2.71 -8.97
N GLN A 110 -18.35 3.57 -8.26
CA GLN A 110 -19.44 4.34 -8.85
C GLN A 110 -18.96 5.30 -9.93
N LEU A 111 -17.86 6.02 -9.68
CA LEU A 111 -17.24 6.90 -10.68
C LEU A 111 -16.84 6.12 -11.93
N LEU A 112 -16.16 4.99 -11.75
CA LEU A 112 -15.71 4.14 -12.84
C LEU A 112 -16.88 3.55 -13.63
N GLN A 113 -17.96 3.15 -12.95
CA GLN A 113 -19.19 2.71 -13.63
C GLN A 113 -19.76 3.80 -14.53
N ILE A 114 -19.86 5.05 -14.06
CA ILE A 114 -20.37 6.17 -14.87
C ILE A 114 -19.51 6.37 -16.14
N VAL A 115 -18.19 6.31 -15.99
CA VAL A 115 -17.25 6.45 -17.12
C VAL A 115 -17.46 5.33 -18.15
N TYR A 116 -17.60 4.08 -17.70
CA TYR A 116 -17.73 2.92 -18.59
C TYR A 116 -19.15 2.71 -19.14
N ASP A 117 -20.20 3.09 -18.41
CA ASP A 117 -21.59 2.97 -18.86
C ASP A 117 -21.92 4.01 -19.94
N GLY A 118 -21.26 5.17 -19.93
CA GLY A 118 -21.32 6.11 -21.05
C GLY A 118 -20.75 5.52 -22.35
N ALA A 119 -19.67 4.74 -22.27
CA ALA A 119 -19.03 4.09 -23.42
C ALA A 119 -19.85 2.94 -24.01
N LYS A 120 -20.61 2.21 -23.17
CA LYS A 120 -21.51 1.11 -23.62
C LYS A 120 -22.64 1.58 -24.55
N ARG A 121 -23.00 2.88 -24.50
CA ARG A 121 -24.06 3.46 -25.33
C ARG A 121 -23.64 3.70 -26.79
N CYS A 122 -22.37 3.56 -27.15
CA CYS A 122 -21.91 3.62 -28.54
C CYS A 122 -21.99 2.28 -29.29
N ALA A 123 -21.96 1.14 -28.57
CA ALA A 123 -21.96 -0.19 -29.20
C ALA A 123 -23.30 -0.58 -29.85
N VAL A 124 -24.40 0.06 -29.45
CA VAL A 124 -25.75 -0.24 -29.96
C VAL A 124 -25.96 0.26 -31.40
N LEU A 125 -25.06 1.11 -31.94
CA LEU A 125 -25.15 1.59 -33.32
C LEU A 125 -24.57 0.62 -34.36
N LEU A 126 -23.87 -0.45 -33.95
CA LEU A 126 -23.28 -1.43 -34.89
C LEU A 126 -24.20 -2.62 -35.20
N LEU A 127 -25.32 -2.79 -34.49
CA LEU A 127 -26.26 -3.91 -34.71
C LEU A 127 -27.54 -3.52 -35.49
N LEU A 128 -27.64 -2.28 -35.98
CA LEU A 128 -28.76 -1.83 -36.84
C LEU A 128 -28.38 -1.69 -38.32
N TRP A 129 -27.19 -2.17 -38.71
CA TRP A 129 -26.74 -2.27 -40.10
C TRP A 129 -26.21 -3.69 -40.41
N LEU A 130 -26.95 -4.72 -39.99
CA LEU A 130 -26.86 -6.05 -40.57
C LEU A 130 -28.27 -6.52 -40.99
#